data_AF-A0A3M7GPY8-F1
#
_entry.id   AF-A0A3M7GPY8-F1
#
_cell.length_a   1.000
_cell.length_b   1.000
_cell.length_c   1.000
_cell.angle_alpha   90.00
_cell.angle_beta   90.00
_cell.angle_gamma   90.00
#
_symmetry.space_group_name_H-M   'P 1'
#
loop_
_entity.id
_entity.type
_entity.pdbx_description
1 polymer ?
#
loop_
_entity_poly.entity_id
_entity_poly.type
_entity_poly.pdbx_seq_one_letter_code
_entity_poly.pdbx_strand_id
1 'polypeptide(L)'
;MITWEAILFVCQYGLTDGGPLGSVIGYIFCWIGYTCVALCLSELNSIYPTAGGQYHWTCELAPKSWRKPLSYMTDGCLCWVGKQILQARHTSITKCNGGRQVEQIEFSKHQGTLILYAVVLFAMFFNSVLARLLPFAEGTILAIHVLGWFAILVSLIVVGPRHSNEEVWGTFYNLRGYEQSGSDFFLSA
;
A
#
# COMPACT_ATOMS: atom_id res chain seq x y z
N MET A 1 0.21 2.21 5.03
CA MET A 1 1.20 1.26 4.51
C MET A 1 0.45 0.27 3.62
N ILE A 2 1.00 -0.05 2.45
CA ILE A 2 0.52 -1.18 1.65
C ILE A 2 1.05 -2.42 2.35
N THR A 3 0.17 -3.22 2.95
CA THR A 3 0.55 -4.46 3.63
C THR A 3 0.69 -5.61 2.62
N TRP A 4 1.10 -6.79 3.08
CA TRP A 4 1.33 -7.93 2.18
C TRP A 4 0.05 -8.33 1.41
N GLU A 5 -1.13 -8.12 1.99
CA GLU A 5 -2.43 -8.40 1.37
C GLU A 5 -2.59 -7.61 0.07
N ALA A 6 -2.24 -6.32 0.10
CA ALA A 6 -2.34 -5.46 -1.07
C ALA A 6 -1.29 -5.80 -2.13
N ILE A 7 -0.10 -6.24 -1.73
CA ILE A 7 0.94 -6.70 -2.66
C ILE A 7 0.46 -7.92 -3.45
N LEU A 8 -0.31 -8.84 -2.86
CA LEU A 8 -0.83 -10.00 -3.61
C LEU A 8 -1.71 -9.60 -4.81
N PHE A 9 -2.41 -8.47 -4.73
CA PHE A 9 -3.22 -7.97 -5.84
C PHE A 9 -2.40 -7.18 -6.86
N VAL A 10 -1.32 -6.52 -6.44
CA VAL A 10 -0.52 -5.62 -7.29
C VAL A 10 0.71 -6.32 -7.90
N CYS A 11 1.20 -7.40 -7.28
CA CYS A 11 2.38 -8.14 -7.72
C CYS A 11 2.25 -8.67 -9.16
N GLN A 12 1.02 -8.95 -9.60
CA GLN A 12 0.75 -9.31 -10.99
C GLN A 12 1.24 -8.23 -11.97
N TYR A 13 1.02 -6.94 -11.68
CA TYR A 13 1.46 -5.85 -12.55
C TYR A 13 2.98 -5.72 -12.60
N GLY A 14 3.65 -5.86 -11.45
CA GLY A 14 5.11 -5.84 -11.39
C GLY A 14 5.75 -7.00 -12.17
N LEU A 15 5.14 -8.18 -12.08
CA LEU A 15 5.59 -9.37 -12.82
C LEU A 15 5.35 -9.24 -14.34
N THR A 16 4.27 -8.57 -14.78
CA THR A 16 4.00 -8.40 -16.21
C THR A 16 4.80 -7.27 -16.87
N ASP A 17 5.07 -6.20 -16.13
CA ASP A 17 5.67 -4.97 -16.70
C ASP A 17 7.20 -4.88 -16.49
N GLY A 18 7.77 -5.62 -15.52
CA GLY A 18 9.23 -5.66 -15.27
C GLY A 18 9.82 -7.05 -15.03
N GLY A 19 8.99 -8.09 -15.07
CA GLY A 19 9.40 -9.47 -14.81
C GLY A 19 9.87 -9.76 -13.38
N PRO A 20 10.31 -11.00 -13.10
CA PRO A 20 10.80 -11.40 -11.79
C PRO A 20 12.01 -10.58 -11.34
N LEU A 21 12.97 -10.36 -12.24
CA LEU A 21 14.17 -9.56 -11.98
C LEU A 21 13.83 -8.11 -11.62
N GLY A 22 13.00 -7.46 -12.44
CA GLY A 22 12.56 -6.08 -12.18
C GLY A 22 11.81 -5.99 -10.85
N SER A 23 10.92 -6.93 -10.56
CA SER A 23 10.20 -6.97 -9.28
C SER A 23 11.13 -7.04 -8.07
N VAL A 24 12.19 -7.86 -8.12
CA VAL A 24 13.16 -8.00 -7.01
C VAL A 24 14.01 -6.73 -6.86
N ILE A 25 14.58 -6.20 -7.95
CA ILE A 25 15.43 -5.00 -7.90
C ILE A 25 14.60 -3.77 -7.49
N GLY A 26 13.37 -3.65 -8.00
CA GLY A 26 12.40 -2.63 -7.61
C GLY A 26 12.06 -2.69 -6.14
N TYR A 27 11.80 -3.89 -5.62
CA TYR A 27 11.56 -4.06 -4.20
C TYR A 27 12.74 -3.57 -3.34
N ILE A 28 13.98 -3.96 -3.68
CA ILE A 28 15.17 -3.53 -2.94
C ILE A 28 15.35 -2.00 -3.00
N PHE A 29 15.20 -1.41 -4.19
CA PHE A 29 15.31 0.03 -4.37
C PHE A 29 14.26 0.81 -3.56
N CYS A 30 12.99 0.40 -3.65
CA CYS A 30 11.90 0.98 -2.86
C CYS A 30 12.12 0.79 -1.35
N TRP A 31 12.64 -0.37 -0.94
CA TRP A 31 12.93 -0.67 0.46
C TRP A 31 14.01 0.25 1.05
N ILE A 32 15.09 0.51 0.30
CA ILE A 32 16.14 1.46 0.71
C ILE A 32 15.53 2.86 0.85
N GLY A 33 14.80 3.33 -0.17
CA GLY A 33 14.17 4.65 -0.13
C GLY A 33 13.21 4.82 1.04
N TYR A 34 12.38 3.81 1.30
CA TYR A 34 11.44 3.82 2.42
C TYR A 34 12.17 3.76 3.78
N THR A 35 13.27 3.02 3.88
CA THR A 35 14.10 2.97 5.09
C THR A 35 14.72 4.34 5.37
N CYS A 36 15.22 5.05 4.36
CA CYS A 36 15.71 6.42 4.53
C CYS A 36 14.61 7.35 5.06
N VAL A 37 13.39 7.28 4.49
CA VAL A 37 12.25 8.06 4.98
C VAL A 37 11.91 7.70 6.43
N ALA A 38 11.91 6.41 6.78
CA ALA A 38 11.64 5.95 8.14
C ALA A 38 12.71 6.42 9.14
N LEU A 39 13.99 6.45 8.75
CA LEU A 39 15.07 6.97 9.58
C LEU A 39 14.91 8.46 9.83
N CYS A 40 14.63 9.27 8.81
CA CYS A 40 14.35 10.70 8.99
C CYS A 40 13.14 10.94 9.91
N LEU A 41 12.10 10.11 9.78
CA LEU A 41 10.93 10.18 10.67
C LEU A 41 11.25 9.76 12.11
N SER A 42 12.16 8.80 12.28
CA SER A 42 12.63 8.37 13.59
C SER A 42 13.41 9.48 14.30
N GLU A 43 14.24 10.23 13.59
CA GLU A 43 14.94 11.39 14.15
C GLU A 43 13.96 12.48 14.63
N LEU A 44 12.95 12.78 13.81
CA LEU A 44 11.87 13.72 14.19
C LEU A 44 11.11 13.26 15.44
N ASN A 45 10.79 11.97 15.53
CA ASN A 45 10.17 11.38 16.72
C ASN A 45 11.08 11.48 17.96
N SER A 46 12.39 11.35 17.79
CA SER A 46 13.34 11.46 18.90
C SER A 46 13.45 12.88 19.44
N ILE A 47 13.28 13.90 18.60
CA ILE A 47 13.32 15.32 19.01
C ILE A 47 11.99 15.76 19.59
N TYR A 48 10.88 15.35 18.97
CA TYR A 48 9.51 15.74 19.36
C TYR A 48 8.65 14.48 19.61
N PRO A 49 8.82 13.80 20.77
CA PRO A 49 8.10 12.57 21.10
C PRO A 49 6.66 12.91 21.56
N THR A 50 5.84 13.39 20.62
CA THR A 50 4.45 13.76 20.88
C THR A 50 3.50 12.87 20.07
N ALA A 51 2.32 12.61 20.62
CA ALA A 51 1.27 11.88 19.92
C ALA A 51 0.66 12.65 18.73
N GLY A 52 1.09 13.91 18.50
CA GLY A 52 0.59 14.75 17.42
C GLY A 52 1.19 14.45 16.04
N GLY A 53 2.20 13.59 15.95
CA GLY A 53 2.71 13.09 14.67
C GLY A 53 3.04 14.17 13.62
N GLN A 54 2.68 13.91 12.37
CA GLN A 54 3.07 14.75 11.22
C GLN A 54 2.56 16.19 11.31
N TYR A 55 1.32 16.44 11.76
CA TYR A 55 0.81 17.81 11.89
C TYR A 55 1.59 18.60 12.95
N HIS A 56 2.00 17.95 14.04
CA HIS A 56 2.75 18.59 15.11
C HIS A 56 4.17 18.94 14.66
N TRP A 57 4.88 18.02 14.00
CA TRP A 57 6.22 18.31 13.46
C TRP A 57 6.18 19.46 12.45
N THR A 58 5.13 19.52 11.62
CA THR A 58 4.95 20.61 10.67
C THR A 58 4.71 21.94 11.40
N CYS A 59 3.93 21.96 12.48
CA CYS A 59 3.70 23.13 13.31
C CYS A 59 5.00 23.68 13.92
N GLU A 60 5.85 22.80 14.45
CA GLU A 60 7.09 23.18 15.13
C GLU A 60 8.15 23.71 14.16
N LEU A 61 8.29 23.06 13.00
CA LEU A 61 9.28 23.43 11.99
C LEU A 61 8.86 24.64 11.13
N ALA A 62 7.56 24.93 11.04
CA ALA A 62 7.07 26.02 10.21
C ALA A 62 7.29 27.41 10.83
N PRO A 63 7.52 28.45 10.00
CA PRO A 63 7.62 29.83 10.45
C PRO A 63 6.28 30.30 11.07
N LYS A 64 6.35 31.20 12.07
CA LYS A 64 5.20 31.55 12.95
C LYS A 64 3.91 31.92 12.21
N SER A 65 4.00 32.57 11.05
CA SER A 65 2.84 32.97 10.22
C SER A 65 2.16 31.81 9.51
N TRP A 66 2.88 30.70 9.27
CA TRP A 66 2.43 29.58 8.43
C TRP A 66 2.19 28.27 9.20
N ARG A 67 2.43 28.24 10.52
CA ARG A 67 2.28 27.02 11.34
C ARG A 67 0.92 26.34 11.20
N LYS A 68 -0.16 27.12 11.36
CA LYS A 68 -1.54 26.61 11.26
C LYS A 68 -1.88 26.13 9.84
N PRO A 69 -1.74 26.95 8.78
CA PRO A 69 -2.11 26.52 7.43
C PRO A 69 -1.29 25.32 6.95
N LEU A 70 0.03 25.29 7.16
CA LEU A 70 0.87 24.17 6.71
C LEU A 70 0.49 22.86 7.43
N SER A 71 0.21 22.92 8.73
CA SER A 71 -0.09 21.71 9.49
C SER A 71 -1.42 21.08 9.09
N TYR A 72 -2.45 21.90 8.81
CA TYR A 72 -3.71 21.41 8.25
C TYR A 72 -3.54 20.90 6.81
N MET A 73 -2.63 21.50 6.02
CA MET A 73 -2.36 21.03 4.66
C MET A 73 -1.65 19.68 4.64
N THR A 74 -0.64 19.49 5.49
CA THR A 74 0.13 18.24 5.59
C THR A 74 -0.76 17.08 6.03
N ASP A 75 -1.54 17.25 7.10
CA ASP A 75 -2.35 16.18 7.68
C ASP A 75 -3.71 16.00 6.99
N GLY A 76 -4.41 17.11 6.73
CA GLY A 76 -5.77 17.08 6.20
C GLY A 76 -5.86 16.88 4.68
N CYS A 77 -4.91 17.41 3.90
CA CYS A 77 -4.98 17.36 2.44
C CYS A 77 -4.05 16.29 1.87
N LEU A 78 -2.75 16.37 2.14
CA LEU A 78 -1.76 15.50 1.48
C LEU A 78 -1.83 14.05 1.95
N CYS A 79 -1.94 13.82 3.26
CA CYS A 79 -2.08 12.47 3.80
C CYS A 79 -3.42 11.83 3.39
N TRP A 80 -4.50 12.61 3.40
CA TRP A 80 -5.84 12.12 3.05
C TRP A 80 -5.97 11.81 1.56
N VAL A 81 -5.53 12.73 0.69
CA VAL A 81 -5.51 12.52 -0.77
C VAL A 81 -4.59 11.35 -1.14
N GLY A 82 -3.41 11.25 -0.51
CA GLY A 82 -2.49 10.12 -0.73
C GLY A 82 -3.14 8.77 -0.41
N LYS A 83 -3.88 8.68 0.71
CA LYS A 83 -4.62 7.46 1.08
C LYS A 83 -5.73 7.13 0.08
N GLN A 84 -6.45 8.12 -0.44
CA GLN A 84 -7.54 7.91 -1.38
C GLN A 84 -7.08 7.49 -2.78
N ILE A 85 -5.94 8.00 -3.26
CA ILE A 85 -5.37 7.59 -4.56
C ILE A 85 -5.01 6.10 -4.53
N LEU A 86 -4.41 5.64 -3.43
CA LEU A 86 -4.08 4.23 -3.21
C LEU A 86 -5.34 3.35 -3.18
N GLN A 87 -6.38 3.79 -2.46
CA GLN A 87 -7.61 3.02 -2.30
C GLN A 87 -8.44 2.95 -3.60
N ALA A 88 -8.50 4.03 -4.38
CA ALA A 88 -9.22 4.08 -5.66
C ALA A 88 -8.59 3.16 -6.73
N ARG A 89 -7.28 2.94 -6.69
CA ARG A 89 -6.60 1.95 -7.55
C ARG A 89 -7.07 0.53 -7.23
N HIS A 90 -7.30 0.22 -5.96
CA HIS A 90 -7.58 -1.14 -5.50
C HIS A 90 -9.05 -1.56 -5.73
N THR A 91 -10.01 -0.62 -5.73
CA THR A 91 -11.41 -0.91 -6.08
C THR A 91 -11.65 -1.20 -7.56
N SER A 92 -10.62 -1.07 -8.41
CA SER A 92 -10.72 -1.39 -9.84
C SER A 92 -10.41 -2.86 -10.16
N ILE A 93 -10.06 -3.68 -9.17
CA ILE A 93 -9.57 -5.06 -9.36
C ILE A 93 -10.69 -6.07 -9.11
N THR A 94 -11.73 -6.03 -9.96
CA THR A 94 -12.58 -7.22 -10.23
C THR A 94 -12.21 -7.75 -11.61
N LYS A 95 -10.93 -8.01 -11.85
CA LYS A 95 -10.45 -8.72 -13.05
C LYS A 95 -9.37 -9.73 -12.66
N CYS A 96 -9.70 -10.65 -11.76
CA CYS A 96 -8.90 -11.86 -11.59
C CYS A 96 -9.33 -12.87 -12.65
N ASN A 97 -8.60 -12.90 -13.76
CA ASN A 97 -8.66 -13.99 -14.74
C ASN A 97 -7.93 -15.21 -14.13
N GLY A 98 -8.69 -16.08 -13.48
CA GLY A 98 -8.18 -17.31 -12.87
C GLY A 98 -9.14 -18.47 -13.06
N GLY A 99 -9.34 -18.93 -14.30
CA GLY A 99 -9.75 -20.31 -14.66
C GLY A 99 -11.06 -20.92 -14.12
N ARG A 100 -11.78 -20.27 -13.20
CA ARG A 100 -13.09 -20.70 -12.71
C ARG A 100 -14.04 -19.51 -12.79
N GLN A 101 -15.16 -19.75 -13.47
CA GLN A 101 -16.31 -18.86 -13.55
C GLN A 101 -16.90 -18.69 -12.14
N VAL A 102 -16.28 -17.85 -11.31
CA VAL A 102 -16.97 -17.23 -10.19
C VAL A 102 -17.90 -16.22 -10.84
N GLU A 103 -19.20 -16.34 -10.64
CA GLU A 103 -20.21 -15.41 -11.16
C GLU A 103 -19.70 -13.98 -11.00
N GLN A 104 -19.43 -13.33 -12.14
CA GLN A 104 -18.98 -11.96 -12.17
C GLN A 104 -20.18 -11.11 -11.73
N ILE A 105 -20.25 -10.79 -10.44
CA ILE A 105 -21.16 -9.76 -9.96
C ILE A 105 -20.64 -8.46 -10.57
N GLU A 106 -21.22 -8.04 -11.69
CA GLU A 106 -20.94 -6.75 -12.31
C GLU A 106 -21.45 -5.66 -11.37
N PHE A 107 -20.60 -5.20 -10.46
CA PHE A 107 -20.88 -4.02 -9.68
C PHE A 107 -20.84 -2.81 -10.60
N SER A 108 -21.99 -2.17 -10.79
CA SER A 108 -22.07 -0.87 -11.46
C SER A 108 -21.17 0.13 -10.72
N LYS A 109 -20.54 1.06 -11.46
CA LYS A 109 -19.62 2.08 -10.88
C LYS A 109 -20.21 2.78 -9.64
N HIS A 110 -21.52 3.01 -9.65
CA HIS A 110 -22.24 3.64 -8.54
C HIS A 110 -22.38 2.74 -7.31
N GLN A 111 -22.49 1.42 -7.47
CA GLN A 111 -22.57 0.47 -6.35
C GLN A 111 -21.25 0.41 -5.59
N GLY A 112 -20.11 0.44 -6.30
CA GLY A 112 -18.79 0.54 -5.67
C GLY A 112 -18.62 1.81 -4.84
N THR A 113 -19.10 2.96 -5.35
CA THR A 113 -19.08 4.22 -4.61
C THR A 113 -19.98 4.18 -3.36
N LEU A 114 -21.16 3.56 -3.43
CA LEU A 114 -22.05 3.43 -2.28
C LEU A 114 -21.46 2.53 -1.18
N ILE A 115 -20.79 1.44 -1.57
CA ILE A 115 -20.05 0.58 -0.62
C ILE A 115 -18.93 1.37 0.05
N LEU A 116 -18.17 2.16 -0.72
CA LEU A 116 -17.13 3.03 -0.18
C LEU A 116 -17.70 4.02 0.85
N TYR A 117 -18.81 4.70 0.52
CA TYR A 117 -19.46 5.61 1.47
C TYR A 117 -19.97 4.89 2.72
N ALA A 118 -20.54 3.69 2.59
CA ALA A 118 -20.96 2.89 3.74
C ALA A 118 -19.77 2.53 4.65
N VAL A 119 -18.64 2.13 4.08
CA VAL A 119 -17.40 1.84 4.83
C VAL A 119 -16.86 3.08 5.53
N VAL A 120 -16.86 4.24 4.86
CA VAL A 120 -16.41 5.51 5.46
C VAL A 120 -17.32 5.92 6.62
N LEU A 121 -18.64 5.81 6.46
CA LEU A 121 -19.60 6.13 7.53
C LEU A 121 -19.45 5.18 8.72
N PHE A 122 -19.29 3.88 8.45
CA PHE A 122 -19.02 2.90 9.50
C PHE A 122 -17.71 3.20 10.23
N ALA A 123 -16.63 3.49 9.50
CA ALA A 123 -15.35 3.85 10.10
C ALA A 123 -15.47 5.13 10.94
N MET A 124 -16.20 6.14 10.46
CA MET A 124 -16.45 7.37 11.22
C MET A 124 -17.23 7.08 12.51
N PHE A 125 -18.28 6.26 12.45
CA PHE A 125 -19.02 5.84 13.62
C PHE A 125 -18.13 5.08 14.63
N PHE A 126 -17.36 4.11 14.14
CA PHE A 126 -16.47 3.30 14.98
C PHE A 126 -15.40 4.16 15.66
N ASN A 127 -14.74 5.06 14.92
CA ASN A 127 -13.73 5.97 15.46
C ASN A 127 -14.31 7.03 16.40
N SER A 128 -15.59 7.39 16.29
CA SER A 128 -16.20 8.41 17.15
C SER A 128 -16.80 7.81 18.43
N VAL A 129 -17.52 6.69 18.31
CA VAL A 129 -18.33 6.12 19.40
C VAL A 129 -17.61 4.94 20.07
N LEU A 130 -16.93 4.11 19.28
CA LEU A 130 -16.26 2.89 19.72
C LEU A 130 -14.74 3.05 19.85
N ALA A 131 -14.23 4.28 19.91
CA ALA A 131 -12.79 4.57 20.03
C ALA A 131 -12.10 3.81 21.18
N ARG A 132 -12.84 3.48 22.25
CA ARG A 132 -12.33 2.70 23.39
C ARG A 132 -12.05 1.22 23.05
N LEU A 133 -12.69 0.67 22.01
CA LEU A 133 -12.45 -0.69 21.51
C LEU A 133 -11.31 -0.73 20.48
N LEU A 134 -10.84 0.43 20.03
CA LEU A 134 -9.78 0.53 19.03
C LEU A 134 -8.50 -0.22 19.44
N PRO A 135 -8.01 -0.15 20.69
CA PRO A 135 -6.81 -0.90 21.09
C PRO A 135 -6.97 -2.42 20.98
N PHE A 136 -8.17 -2.93 21.27
CA PHE A 136 -8.46 -4.37 21.14
C PHE A 136 -8.56 -4.78 19.66
N ALA A 137 -9.22 -3.97 18.85
CA ALA A 137 -9.32 -4.19 17.40
C ALA A 137 -7.93 -4.17 16.75
N GLU A 138 -7.09 -3.19 17.08
CA GLU A 138 -5.71 -3.09 16.59
C GLU A 138 -4.87 -4.31 16.97
N GLY A 139 -4.93 -4.75 18.23
CA GLY A 139 -4.20 -5.96 18.66
C GLY A 139 -4.65 -7.23 17.93
N THR A 140 -5.97 -7.37 17.71
CA THR A 140 -6.53 -8.51 16.97
C THR A 140 -6.11 -8.48 15.51
N ILE A 141 -6.21 -7.32 14.87
CA ILE A 141 -5.81 -7.10 13.48
C ILE A 141 -4.31 -7.38 13.33
N LEU A 142 -3.46 -6.91 14.26
CA LEU A 142 -2.03 -7.19 14.26
C LEU A 142 -1.74 -8.69 14.34
N ALA A 143 -2.41 -9.41 15.24
CA ALA A 143 -2.25 -10.86 15.36
C ALA A 143 -2.62 -11.57 14.05
N ILE A 144 -3.75 -11.21 13.43
CA ILE A 144 -4.19 -11.76 12.15
C ILE A 144 -3.18 -11.44 11.04
N HIS A 145 -2.66 -10.20 10.98
CA HIS A 145 -1.70 -9.80 9.94
C HIS A 145 -0.39 -10.59 10.04
N VAL A 146 0.14 -10.79 11.26
CA VAL A 146 1.37 -11.55 11.49
C VAL A 146 1.16 -13.02 11.16
N LEU A 147 0.09 -13.64 11.67
CA LEU A 147 -0.20 -15.05 11.42
C LEU A 147 -0.52 -15.32 9.95
N GLY A 148 -1.29 -14.43 9.31
CA GLY A 148 -1.63 -14.50 7.89
C GLY A 148 -0.40 -14.41 6.99
N TRP A 149 0.56 -13.55 7.33
CA TRP A 149 1.83 -13.45 6.60
C TRP A 149 2.58 -14.79 6.59
N PHE A 150 2.74 -15.44 7.75
CA PHE A 150 3.38 -16.75 7.82
C PHE A 150 2.59 -17.82 7.08
N ALA A 151 1.25 -17.82 7.20
CA ALA A 151 0.40 -18.79 6.51
C ALA A 151 0.59 -18.71 4.99
N ILE A 152 0.64 -17.51 4.41
CA ILE A 152 0.86 -17.33 2.98
C ILE A 152 2.29 -17.65 2.59
N LEU A 153 3.28 -17.18 3.35
CA LEU A 153 4.69 -17.48 3.06
C LEU A 153 4.94 -18.98 3.00
N VAL A 154 4.49 -19.73 4.01
CA VAL A 154 4.63 -21.19 4.06
C VAL A 154 3.89 -21.85 2.89
N SER A 155 2.68 -21.40 2.58
CA SER A 155 1.91 -21.93 1.44
C SER A 155 2.64 -21.73 0.11
N LEU A 156 3.23 -20.55 -0.11
CA LEU A 156 4.00 -20.26 -1.32
C LEU A 156 5.28 -21.10 -1.40
N ILE A 157 5.97 -21.33 -0.29
CA ILE A 157 7.20 -22.15 -0.27
C ILE A 157 6.89 -23.63 -0.53
N VAL A 158 5.79 -24.14 0.00
CA VAL A 158 5.42 -25.57 -0.09
C VAL A 158 4.77 -25.91 -1.42
N VAL A 159 3.87 -25.05 -1.91
CA VAL A 159 3.01 -25.33 -3.07
C VAL A 159 3.49 -24.60 -4.34
N GLY A 160 4.31 -23.56 -4.21
CA GLY A 160 4.74 -22.72 -5.32
C GLY A 160 5.56 -23.48 -6.36
N PRO A 161 5.31 -23.25 -7.67
CA PRO A 161 6.14 -23.80 -8.73
C PRO A 161 7.57 -23.26 -8.61
N ARG A 162 8.56 -24.12 -8.83
CA ARG A 162 9.98 -23.75 -8.78
C ARG A 162 10.44 -23.36 -10.18
N HIS A 163 10.90 -22.13 -10.32
CA HIS A 163 11.50 -21.60 -11.55
C HIS A 163 13.03 -21.77 -11.53
N SER A 164 13.64 -21.85 -12.72
CA SER A 164 15.09 -21.96 -12.83
C SER A 164 15.76 -20.60 -12.55
N ASN A 165 17.02 -20.61 -12.11
CA ASN A 165 17.77 -19.37 -11.85
C ASN A 165 17.88 -18.48 -13.09
N GLU A 166 18.04 -19.08 -14.28
CA GLU A 166 18.13 -18.35 -15.55
C GLU A 166 16.80 -17.67 -15.89
N GLU A 167 15.67 -18.29 -15.57
CA GLU A 167 14.35 -17.69 -15.77
C GLU A 167 14.12 -16.52 -14.82
N VAL A 168 14.53 -16.62 -13.56
CA VAL A 168 14.32 -15.57 -12.56
C VAL A 168 15.24 -14.36 -12.78
N TRP A 169 16.51 -14.60 -13.06
CA TRP A 169 17.53 -13.53 -13.15
C TRP A 169 17.84 -13.09 -14.58
N GLY A 170 17.44 -13.87 -15.59
CA GLY A 170 17.76 -13.63 -16.99
C GLY A 170 16.60 -13.10 -17.83
N THR A 171 15.37 -13.06 -17.32
CA THR A 171 14.20 -12.59 -18.08
C THR A 171 13.72 -11.21 -17.63
N PHE A 172 13.54 -10.33 -18.61
CA PHE A 172 12.84 -9.05 -18.44
C PHE A 172 11.61 -9.07 -19.36
N TYR A 173 10.42 -8.96 -18.76
CA TYR A 173 9.18 -8.88 -19.52
C TYR A 173 8.79 -7.41 -19.69
N ASN A 174 8.51 -7.00 -20.93
CA ASN A 174 7.89 -5.72 -21.25
C ASN A 174 6.66 -5.96 -22.12
N LEU A 175 5.54 -6.32 -21.48
CA LEU A 175 4.31 -6.69 -22.18
C LEU A 175 3.50 -5.47 -22.67
N ARG A 176 4.00 -4.24 -22.47
CA ARG A 176 3.37 -3.00 -22.95
C ARG A 176 3.91 -2.47 -24.27
N GLY A 177 4.98 -3.06 -24.81
CA GLY A 177 5.49 -2.74 -26.16
C GLY A 177 6.29 -1.45 -26.26
N TYR A 178 6.88 -0.97 -25.17
CA TYR A 178 7.79 0.18 -25.19
C TYR A 178 9.21 -0.24 -25.57
N GLU A 179 9.89 0.53 -26.44
CA GLU A 179 11.20 0.17 -27.02
C GLU A 179 12.40 0.34 -26.06
N GLN A 180 12.21 0.81 -24.83
CA GLN A 180 13.30 1.09 -23.88
C GLN A 180 13.11 0.40 -22.53
N SER A 181 13.66 -0.81 -22.43
CA SER A 181 13.56 -1.72 -21.28
C SER A 181 14.04 -1.15 -19.93
N GLY A 182 14.80 -0.04 -19.91
CA GLY A 182 15.34 0.55 -18.68
C GLY A 182 14.47 1.64 -18.03
N SER A 183 13.73 2.42 -18.82
CA SER A 183 12.88 3.51 -18.32
C SER A 183 11.52 3.03 -17.83
N ASP A 184 11.02 1.91 -18.36
CA ASP A 184 9.69 1.38 -18.04
C ASP A 184 9.58 0.83 -16.62
N PHE A 185 10.70 0.41 -16.04
CA PHE A 185 10.81 0.03 -14.64
C PHE A 185 10.41 1.18 -13.70
N PHE A 186 10.81 2.41 -14.00
CA PHE A 186 10.45 3.60 -13.19
C PHE A 186 9.02 4.09 -13.46
N LEU A 187 8.43 3.73 -14.60
CA LEU A 187 7.07 4.12 -14.97
C LEU A 187 6.01 3.10 -14.50
N SER A 188 6.43 1.89 -14.13
CA SER A 188 5.53 0.79 -13.69
C SER A 188 5.43 0.60 -12.17
N ALA A 189 6.23 1.34 -11.38
CA ALA A 189 6.14 1.39 -9.91
C ALA A 189 5.22 2.53 -9.44
#